data_AF-A0A2N8U289-F1
#
_entry.id   AF-A0A2N8U289-F1
#
_cell.length_a   1.000
_cell.length_b   1.000
_cell.length_c   1.000
_cell.angle_alpha   90.00
_cell.angle_beta   90.00
_cell.angle_gamma   90.00
#
_symmetry.space_group_name_H-M   'P 1'
#
loop_
_entity.id
_entity.type
_entity.pdbx_description
1 polymer ?
#
loop_
_entity_poly.entity_id
_entity_poly.type
_entity_poly.pdbx_seq_one_letter_code
_entity_poly.pdbx_strand_id
1 'polypeptide(L)'
;MTLNEKIKYIEDNNYIKGNLNLYYALISIYSFLFSGCLFLIIFFSRRWNYSLVLMSRISEKNPLGYLISFLVFFVIGLLSFGILFINCLMTILINKLFDFNIFRSFRCLKIKLFFKGKFYMMLKLNKGADDLKSYELDFLAWVKNKGFVLSDSKAISYLYGNYWRKPKVWTFIANNSRAILKDYEIYAGGTIFSKETTKLKVKVNEQEMHFSLVKLIPDKYIKSKLATKIPNSSWTLASLTFKLMNTFLKLKEDKYSETLLDMVERLFNDLAYIFNKKIIFIPKKHLDVFKSNYIFWFFDSYFSKSDLFNFCNDEDKDEFLQFLDKYLHRFKYCNEIIPYFKSLFNAINKDEEFKIIVETAIKLNKTSKHLNLTKRFRSIDGKINYMHDNYPEPITHDLIKIHMYDFWKEGQKNNEIDSRIILLKEFNKALQNNKMNESNKA
;
A
#
# COMPACT_ATOMS: atom_id res chain seq x y z
N MET A 1 -9.17 -0.80 -18.46
CA MET A 1 -8.05 -1.52 -19.09
C MET A 1 -7.27 -2.30 -18.05
N THR A 2 -6.91 -3.55 -18.35
CA THR A 2 -6.00 -4.36 -17.50
C THR A 2 -4.55 -3.87 -17.55
N LEU A 3 -3.68 -4.35 -16.67
CA LEU A 3 -2.24 -4.04 -16.73
C LEU A 3 -1.62 -4.43 -18.08
N ASN A 4 -1.90 -5.66 -18.55
CA ASN A 4 -1.34 -6.18 -19.80
C ASN A 4 -1.77 -5.34 -21.01
N GLU A 5 -3.03 -4.92 -21.06
CA GLU A 5 -3.51 -4.00 -22.11
C GLU A 5 -2.76 -2.66 -22.11
N LYS A 6 -2.38 -2.15 -20.92
CA LYS A 6 -1.65 -0.90 -20.80
C LYS A 6 -0.18 -1.05 -21.20
N ILE A 7 0.45 -2.17 -20.86
CA ILE A 7 1.82 -2.52 -21.29
C ILE A 7 1.86 -2.65 -22.80
N LYS A 8 0.95 -3.45 -23.38
CA LYS A 8 0.83 -3.62 -24.82
C LYS A 8 0.62 -2.28 -25.54
N TYR A 9 -0.19 -1.38 -24.98
CA TYR A 9 -0.35 -0.03 -25.54
C TYR A 9 0.97 0.76 -25.59
N ILE A 10 1.83 0.65 -24.57
CA ILE A 10 3.14 1.29 -24.56
C ILE A 10 4.04 0.76 -25.68
N GLU A 11 4.07 -0.56 -25.84
CA GLU A 11 4.89 -1.28 -26.81
C GLU A 11 4.41 -1.00 -28.24
N ASP A 12 3.13 -1.22 -28.53
CA ASP A 12 2.52 -1.02 -29.85
C ASP A 12 2.67 0.42 -30.37
N ASN A 13 2.77 1.41 -29.46
CA ASN A 13 2.92 2.83 -29.82
C ASN A 13 4.38 3.33 -29.73
N ASN A 14 5.34 2.42 -29.57
CA ASN A 14 6.77 2.73 -29.54
C ASN A 14 7.13 3.84 -28.53
N TYR A 15 6.49 3.83 -27.35
CA TYR A 15 6.85 4.78 -26.28
C TYR A 15 8.19 4.42 -25.62
N ILE A 16 8.59 3.16 -25.70
CA ILE A 16 9.92 2.68 -25.32
C ILE A 16 10.90 2.93 -26.48
N LYS A 17 12.06 3.50 -26.15
CA LYS A 17 13.10 3.95 -27.07
C LYS A 17 14.41 3.29 -26.67
N GLY A 18 15.08 2.64 -27.62
CA GLY A 18 16.37 1.98 -27.38
C GLY A 18 17.51 2.94 -27.03
N ASN A 19 17.44 4.20 -27.49
CA ASN A 19 18.44 5.23 -27.17
C ASN A 19 17.76 6.55 -26.75
N LEU A 20 18.18 7.10 -25.60
CA LEU A 20 17.64 8.33 -25.02
C LEU A 20 18.52 9.57 -25.26
N ASN A 21 19.72 9.44 -25.83
CA ASN A 21 20.69 10.54 -25.98
C ASN A 21 20.10 11.75 -26.72
N LEU A 22 19.36 11.51 -27.80
CA LEU A 22 18.65 12.56 -28.53
C LEU A 22 17.65 13.31 -27.65
N TYR A 23 16.90 12.61 -26.78
CA TYR A 23 15.94 13.25 -25.89
C TYR A 23 16.62 14.07 -24.79
N TYR A 24 17.81 13.67 -24.31
CA TYR A 24 18.63 14.46 -23.38
C TYR A 24 19.23 15.72 -24.04
N ALA A 25 19.63 15.64 -25.30
CA ALA A 25 20.05 16.82 -26.05
C ALA A 25 18.86 17.79 -26.25
N LEU A 26 17.73 17.27 -26.73
CA LEU A 26 16.53 18.05 -26.99
C LEU A 26 15.95 18.70 -25.73
N ILE A 27 15.90 17.99 -24.59
CA ILE A 27 15.40 18.57 -23.34
C ILE A 27 16.28 19.75 -22.90
N SER A 28 17.59 19.67 -23.11
CA SER A 28 18.54 20.76 -22.80
C SER A 28 18.29 21.97 -23.70
N ILE A 29 18.16 21.74 -25.01
CA ILE A 29 17.85 22.80 -26.00
C ILE A 29 16.51 23.48 -25.67
N TYR A 30 15.45 22.70 -25.42
CA TYR A 30 14.14 23.26 -25.08
C TYR A 30 14.13 23.98 -23.74
N SER A 31 14.93 23.53 -22.76
CA SER A 31 15.09 24.25 -21.48
C SER A 31 15.75 25.61 -21.68
N PHE A 32 16.78 25.67 -22.53
CA PHE A 32 17.46 26.91 -22.88
C PHE A 32 16.53 27.89 -23.60
N LEU A 33 15.80 27.42 -24.63
CA LEU A 33 14.85 28.25 -25.37
C LEU A 33 13.69 28.74 -24.49
N PHE A 34 13.15 27.86 -23.63
CA PHE A 34 12.11 28.23 -22.66
C PHE A 34 12.59 29.34 -21.72
N SER A 35 13.79 29.18 -21.17
CA SER A 35 14.40 30.17 -20.26
C SER A 35 14.71 31.48 -20.98
N GLY A 36 15.13 31.42 -22.24
CA GLY A 36 15.35 32.58 -23.11
C GLY A 36 14.07 33.37 -23.35
N CYS A 37 12.97 32.70 -23.72
CA CYS A 37 11.66 33.35 -23.88
C CYS A 37 11.19 34.00 -22.56
N LEU A 38 11.32 33.29 -21.43
CA LEU A 38 10.96 33.83 -20.12
C LEU A 38 11.76 35.07 -19.77
N PHE A 39 13.08 35.03 -19.98
CA PHE A 39 13.96 36.18 -19.76
C PHE A 39 13.55 37.37 -20.63
N LEU A 40 13.29 37.16 -21.92
CA LEU A 40 12.91 38.23 -22.85
C LEU A 40 11.56 38.84 -22.46
N ILE A 41 10.57 38.04 -22.08
CA ILE A 41 9.29 38.55 -21.56
C ILE A 41 9.53 39.45 -20.35
N ILE A 42 10.31 38.98 -19.36
CA ILE A 42 10.61 39.76 -18.15
C ILE A 42 11.36 41.05 -18.49
N PHE A 43 12.35 40.97 -19.37
CA PHE A 43 13.15 42.12 -19.79
C PHE A 43 12.29 43.20 -20.44
N PHE A 44 11.50 42.82 -21.45
CA PHE A 44 10.64 43.75 -22.20
C PHE A 44 9.45 44.28 -21.39
N SER A 45 8.95 43.49 -20.42
CA SER A 45 7.84 43.93 -19.56
C SER A 45 8.30 44.82 -18.41
N ARG A 46 9.46 44.51 -17.79
CA ARG A 46 9.97 45.24 -16.62
C ARG A 46 10.58 46.59 -16.97
N ARG A 47 11.13 46.75 -18.18
CA ARG A 47 11.71 48.00 -18.68
C ARG A 47 10.85 48.64 -19.77
N TRP A 48 9.55 48.73 -19.52
CA TRP A 48 8.54 49.14 -20.51
C TRP A 48 8.90 50.39 -21.33
N ASN A 49 9.34 51.48 -20.68
CA ASN A 49 9.72 52.71 -21.39
C ASN A 49 10.93 52.52 -22.31
N TYR A 50 11.96 51.82 -21.84
CA TYR A 50 13.13 51.49 -22.66
C TYR A 50 12.77 50.56 -23.82
N SER A 51 11.86 49.61 -23.57
CA SER A 51 11.34 48.70 -24.59
C SER A 51 10.52 49.41 -25.66
N LEU A 52 9.71 50.40 -25.30
CA LEU A 52 9.01 51.26 -26.27
C LEU A 52 9.99 52.07 -27.12
N VAL A 53 11.06 52.61 -26.51
CA VAL A 53 12.12 53.30 -27.26
C VAL A 53 12.82 52.34 -28.24
N LEU A 54 13.11 51.11 -27.83
CA LEU A 54 13.66 50.09 -28.75
C LEU A 54 12.69 49.80 -29.92
N MET A 55 11.39 49.65 -29.65
CA MET A 55 10.40 49.39 -30.68
C MET A 55 10.15 50.58 -31.60
N SER A 56 10.35 51.81 -31.13
CA SER A 56 10.28 53.02 -31.96
C SER A 56 11.31 53.02 -33.09
N ARG A 57 12.46 52.34 -32.91
CA ARG A 57 13.46 52.12 -33.98
C ARG A 57 12.99 51.17 -35.07
N ILE A 58 11.96 50.37 -34.80
CA ILE A 58 11.36 49.42 -35.75
C ILE A 58 10.13 50.06 -36.40
N SER A 59 9.31 50.78 -35.62
CA SER A 59 8.17 51.53 -36.12
C SER A 59 7.93 52.78 -35.28
N GLU A 60 8.15 53.93 -35.90
CA GLU A 60 7.85 55.23 -35.28
C GLU A 60 6.34 55.44 -35.09
N LYS A 61 5.51 54.85 -35.96
CA LYS A 61 4.05 55.05 -35.96
C LYS A 61 3.30 54.18 -34.95
N ASN A 62 3.78 52.98 -34.63
CA ASN A 62 3.09 52.07 -33.71
C ASN A 62 4.02 51.24 -32.81
N PRO A 63 4.90 51.87 -32.01
CA PRO A 63 5.86 51.15 -31.16
C PRO A 63 5.19 50.24 -30.13
N LEU A 64 4.02 50.62 -29.62
CA LEU A 64 3.24 49.83 -28.66
C LEU A 64 2.71 48.54 -29.29
N GLY A 65 2.13 48.60 -30.50
CA GLY A 65 1.63 47.42 -31.19
C GLY A 65 2.74 46.42 -31.51
N TYR A 66 3.94 46.91 -31.86
CA TYR A 66 5.13 46.07 -32.05
C TYR A 66 5.60 45.43 -30.74
N LEU A 67 5.67 46.20 -29.64
CA LEU A 67 6.05 45.66 -28.33
C LEU A 67 5.10 44.54 -27.88
N ILE A 68 3.79 44.76 -28.02
CA ILE A 68 2.76 43.77 -27.69
C ILE A 68 2.92 42.53 -28.57
N SER A 69 3.10 42.70 -29.87
CA SER A 69 3.30 41.58 -30.82
C SER A 69 4.55 40.76 -30.45
N PHE A 70 5.62 41.43 -30.04
CA PHE A 70 6.87 40.80 -29.60
C PHE A 70 6.69 39.99 -28.31
N LEU A 71 5.97 40.54 -27.33
CA LEU A 71 5.62 39.84 -26.10
C LEU A 71 4.73 38.62 -26.38
N VAL A 72 3.72 38.78 -27.24
CA VAL A 72 2.84 37.67 -27.67
C VAL A 72 3.66 36.57 -28.34
N PHE A 73 4.60 36.91 -29.23
CA PHE A 73 5.49 35.95 -29.88
C PHE A 73 6.30 35.14 -28.84
N PHE A 74 6.88 35.80 -27.83
CA PHE A 74 7.61 35.08 -26.79
C PHE A 74 6.72 34.28 -25.85
N VAL A 75 5.49 34.71 -25.59
CA VAL A 75 4.52 33.92 -24.82
C VAL A 75 4.16 32.64 -25.57
N ILE A 76 3.93 32.72 -26.90
CA ILE A 76 3.71 31.54 -27.75
C ILE A 76 4.96 30.65 -27.74
N GLY A 77 6.16 31.23 -27.83
CA GLY A 77 7.42 30.52 -27.71
C GLY A 77 7.54 29.77 -26.38
N LEU A 78 7.24 30.43 -25.26
CA LEU A 78 7.27 29.85 -23.92
C LEU A 78 6.33 28.65 -23.79
N LEU A 79 5.10 28.77 -24.29
CA LEU A 79 4.15 27.66 -24.31
C LEU A 79 4.65 26.51 -25.19
N SER A 80 5.14 26.82 -26.39
CA SER A 80 5.61 25.82 -27.36
C SER A 80 6.81 25.04 -26.84
N PHE A 81 7.84 25.73 -26.35
CA PHE A 81 9.03 25.09 -25.78
C PHE A 81 8.73 24.38 -24.46
N GLY A 82 7.77 24.88 -23.66
CA GLY A 82 7.29 24.19 -22.46
C GLY A 82 6.65 22.85 -22.79
N ILE A 83 5.78 22.79 -23.82
CA ILE A 83 5.17 21.54 -24.29
C ILE A 83 6.22 20.56 -24.81
N LEU A 84 7.17 21.04 -25.63
CA LEU A 84 8.26 20.22 -26.16
C LEU A 84 9.17 19.68 -25.06
N PHE A 85 9.53 20.51 -24.08
CA PHE A 85 10.28 20.13 -22.88
C PHE A 85 9.57 19.00 -22.13
N ILE A 86 8.29 19.19 -21.80
CA ILE A 86 7.51 18.17 -21.07
C ILE A 86 7.42 16.87 -21.87
N ASN A 87 7.24 16.95 -23.19
CA ASN A 87 7.18 15.76 -24.03
C ASN A 87 8.49 14.96 -24.04
N CYS A 88 9.66 15.64 -24.12
CA CYS A 88 10.97 15.00 -23.97
C CYS A 88 11.16 14.40 -22.58
N LEU A 89 10.89 15.18 -21.53
CA LEU A 89 11.01 14.74 -20.15
C LEU A 89 10.16 13.50 -19.87
N MET A 90 8.90 13.50 -20.28
CA MET A 90 8.03 12.34 -20.10
C MET A 90 8.53 11.13 -20.90
N THR A 91 9.14 11.31 -22.07
CA THR A 91 9.74 10.20 -22.83
C THR A 91 10.88 9.56 -22.05
N ILE A 92 11.79 10.37 -21.51
CA ILE A 92 12.91 9.90 -20.68
C ILE A 92 12.38 9.17 -19.44
N LEU A 93 11.41 9.77 -18.73
CA LEU A 93 10.83 9.19 -17.52
C LEU A 93 10.06 7.90 -17.79
N ILE A 94 9.27 7.82 -18.86
CA ILE A 94 8.56 6.59 -19.26
C ILE A 94 9.55 5.44 -19.42
N ASN A 95 10.67 5.68 -20.12
CA ASN A 95 11.69 4.67 -20.38
C ASN A 95 12.44 4.26 -19.10
N LYS A 96 12.88 5.23 -18.28
CA LYS A 96 13.54 4.94 -17.00
C LYS A 96 12.64 4.20 -16.02
N LEU A 97 11.35 4.51 -16.02
CA LEU A 97 10.40 3.97 -15.07
C LEU A 97 9.72 2.69 -15.56
N PHE A 98 9.89 2.29 -16.83
CA PHE A 98 9.16 1.16 -17.40
C PHE A 98 9.45 -0.13 -16.63
N ASP A 99 10.72 -0.50 -16.52
CA ASP A 99 11.14 -1.70 -15.77
C ASP A 99 11.22 -1.46 -14.25
N PHE A 100 11.37 -0.20 -13.84
CA PHE A 100 11.48 0.16 -12.43
C PHE A 100 10.14 0.11 -11.70
N ASN A 101 9.12 0.80 -12.23
CA ASN A 101 7.75 0.78 -11.73
C ASN A 101 6.78 1.17 -12.87
N ILE A 102 6.14 0.18 -13.47
CA ILE A 102 5.21 0.37 -14.59
C ILE A 102 4.10 1.38 -14.30
N PHE A 103 3.60 1.44 -13.07
CA PHE A 103 2.51 2.34 -12.71
C PHE A 103 2.95 3.80 -12.68
N ARG A 104 4.21 4.07 -12.30
CA ARG A 104 4.80 5.40 -12.42
C ARG A 104 5.07 5.76 -13.88
N SER A 105 5.52 4.80 -14.69
CA SER A 105 5.64 4.98 -16.15
C SER A 105 4.29 5.37 -16.77
N PHE A 106 3.18 4.71 -16.39
CA PHE A 106 1.84 5.10 -16.84
C PHE A 106 1.42 6.50 -16.39
N ARG A 107 1.84 6.95 -15.21
CA ARG A 107 1.57 8.32 -14.76
C ARG A 107 2.27 9.33 -15.69
N CYS A 108 3.52 9.09 -16.05
CA CYS A 108 4.26 9.91 -17.02
C CYS A 108 3.64 9.85 -18.42
N LEU A 109 3.18 8.67 -18.86
CA LEU A 109 2.47 8.50 -20.13
C LEU A 109 1.19 9.33 -20.19
N LYS A 110 0.40 9.36 -19.12
CA LYS A 110 -0.83 10.17 -19.06
C LYS A 110 -0.54 11.66 -19.22
N ILE A 111 0.51 12.16 -18.55
CA ILE A 111 0.97 13.54 -18.70
C ILE A 111 1.36 13.79 -20.17
N LYS A 112 2.15 12.89 -20.76
CA LYS A 112 2.54 12.99 -22.18
C LYS A 112 1.34 13.03 -23.13
N LEU A 113 0.33 12.19 -22.89
CA LEU A 113 -0.89 12.15 -23.71
C LEU A 113 -1.72 13.42 -23.57
N PHE A 114 -1.81 13.99 -22.36
CA PHE A 114 -2.47 15.27 -22.12
C PHE A 114 -1.86 16.38 -22.97
N PHE A 115 -0.53 16.54 -22.93
CA PHE A 115 0.18 17.57 -23.70
C PHE A 115 0.19 17.31 -25.22
N LYS A 116 -0.15 16.09 -25.65
CA LYS A 116 -0.36 15.75 -27.07
C LYS A 116 -1.83 15.86 -27.50
N GLY A 117 -2.73 16.32 -26.64
CA GLY A 117 -4.17 16.39 -26.93
C GLY A 117 -4.87 15.03 -27.07
N LYS A 118 -4.24 13.92 -26.67
CA LYS A 118 -4.80 12.56 -26.77
C LYS A 118 -5.67 12.20 -25.56
N PHE A 119 -6.66 13.04 -25.26
CA PHE A 119 -7.48 12.94 -24.05
C PHE A 119 -8.28 11.63 -23.96
N TYR A 120 -8.82 11.14 -25.09
CA TYR A 120 -9.56 9.87 -25.12
C TYR A 120 -8.71 8.70 -24.61
N MET A 121 -7.46 8.59 -25.06
CA MET A 121 -6.55 7.53 -24.61
C MET A 121 -6.11 7.73 -23.16
N MET A 122 -5.91 8.98 -22.73
CA MET A 122 -5.64 9.29 -21.33
C MET A 122 -6.78 8.81 -20.41
N LEU A 123 -8.04 9.08 -20.79
CA LEU A 123 -9.22 8.62 -20.05
C LEU A 123 -9.30 7.09 -20.02
N LYS A 124 -9.04 6.43 -21.16
CA LYS A 124 -9.03 4.95 -21.26
C LYS A 124 -7.99 4.32 -20.33
N LEU A 125 -6.79 4.91 -20.23
CA LEU A 125 -5.72 4.48 -19.30
C LEU A 125 -6.03 4.77 -17.83
N ASN A 126 -6.91 5.75 -17.55
CA ASN A 126 -7.37 6.09 -16.21
C ASN A 126 -8.49 5.17 -15.71
N LYS A 127 -9.27 4.55 -16.61
CA LYS A 127 -10.35 3.64 -16.20
C LYS A 127 -9.77 2.38 -15.52
N GLY A 128 -10.29 2.08 -14.32
CA GLY A 128 -10.02 0.83 -13.61
C GLY A 128 -10.64 -0.37 -14.34
N ALA A 129 -10.38 -1.57 -13.83
CA ALA A 129 -11.00 -2.80 -14.30
C ALA A 129 -12.17 -3.27 -13.40
N ASP A 130 -12.51 -2.50 -12.37
CA ASP A 130 -13.43 -2.90 -11.30
C ASP A 130 -14.43 -1.77 -11.03
N ASP A 131 -15.52 -1.76 -11.80
CA ASP A 131 -16.69 -0.90 -11.54
C ASP A 131 -17.61 -1.65 -10.56
N LEU A 132 -17.98 -1.00 -9.45
CA LEU A 132 -18.83 -1.61 -8.41
C LEU A 132 -20.29 -1.61 -8.82
N LYS A 133 -20.96 -2.75 -8.68
CA LYS A 133 -22.41 -2.88 -8.89
C LYS A 133 -23.18 -2.50 -7.61
N SER A 134 -24.44 -2.10 -7.71
CA SER A 134 -25.22 -1.67 -6.54
C SER A 134 -25.30 -2.72 -5.43
N TYR A 135 -25.57 -3.99 -5.78
CA TYR A 135 -25.61 -5.08 -4.78
C TYR A 135 -24.27 -5.29 -4.05
N GLU A 136 -23.15 -4.95 -4.69
CA GLU A 136 -21.82 -5.05 -4.08
C GLU A 136 -21.65 -3.99 -2.99
N LEU A 137 -22.24 -2.80 -3.19
CA LEU A 137 -22.25 -1.74 -2.18
C LEU A 137 -23.11 -2.11 -0.98
N ASP A 138 -24.29 -2.69 -1.22
CA ASP A 138 -25.19 -3.14 -0.16
C ASP A 138 -24.53 -4.25 0.69
N PHE A 139 -23.89 -5.20 0.03
CA PHE A 139 -23.12 -6.25 0.70
C PHE A 139 -21.97 -5.67 1.52
N LEU A 140 -21.21 -4.72 0.96
CA LEU A 140 -20.11 -4.06 1.68
C LEU A 140 -20.60 -3.31 2.92
N ALA A 141 -21.79 -2.68 2.86
CA ALA A 141 -22.44 -2.04 3.99
C ALA A 141 -22.89 -3.04 5.05
N TRP A 142 -23.45 -4.17 4.62
CA TRP A 142 -23.81 -5.26 5.52
C TRP A 142 -22.59 -5.83 6.26
N VAL A 143 -21.51 -6.17 5.54
CA VAL A 143 -20.27 -6.71 6.14
C VAL A 143 -19.64 -5.71 7.12
N LYS A 144 -19.67 -4.41 6.79
CA LYS A 144 -19.22 -3.33 7.69
C LYS A 144 -19.96 -3.37 9.03
N ASN A 145 -21.28 -3.56 9.00
CA ASN A 145 -22.12 -3.61 10.21
C ASN A 145 -21.88 -4.88 11.04
N LYS A 146 -21.34 -5.95 10.43
CA LYS A 146 -20.95 -7.19 11.10
C LYS A 146 -19.55 -7.15 11.73
N GLY A 147 -18.89 -5.99 11.76
CA GLY A 147 -17.59 -5.83 12.41
C GLY A 147 -16.40 -6.28 11.55
N PHE A 148 -16.48 -6.09 10.23
CA PHE A 148 -15.42 -6.43 9.30
C PHE A 148 -14.93 -5.23 8.49
N VAL A 149 -13.65 -5.27 8.15
CA VAL A 149 -12.94 -4.30 7.32
C VAL A 149 -12.55 -4.98 6.01
N LEU A 150 -12.89 -4.36 4.89
CA LEU A 150 -12.47 -4.80 3.57
C LEU A 150 -10.95 -4.60 3.44
N SER A 151 -10.23 -5.63 3.02
CA SER A 151 -8.76 -5.64 2.94
C SER A 151 -8.24 -6.14 1.59
N ASP A 152 -6.90 -6.22 1.48
CA ASP A 152 -6.16 -6.69 0.31
C ASP A 152 -6.55 -5.94 -1.00
N SER A 153 -6.44 -6.63 -2.13
CA SER A 153 -6.63 -6.09 -3.48
C SER A 153 -7.99 -5.41 -3.69
N LYS A 154 -9.08 -5.91 -3.07
CA LYS A 154 -10.38 -5.26 -3.20
C LYS A 154 -10.45 -3.95 -2.43
N ALA A 155 -9.82 -3.84 -1.26
CA ALA A 155 -9.69 -2.57 -0.57
C ALA A 155 -8.87 -1.55 -1.37
N ILE A 156 -7.78 -1.99 -2.01
CA ILE A 156 -6.95 -1.14 -2.89
C ILE A 156 -7.79 -0.65 -4.08
N SER A 157 -8.53 -1.56 -4.71
CA SER A 157 -9.45 -1.25 -5.80
C SER A 157 -10.46 -0.18 -5.41
N TYR A 158 -11.15 -0.41 -4.29
CA TYR A 158 -12.14 0.50 -3.72
C TYR A 158 -11.54 1.86 -3.34
N LEU A 159 -10.31 1.89 -2.84
CA LEU A 159 -9.65 3.11 -2.40
C LEU A 159 -9.31 4.04 -3.59
N TYR A 160 -8.80 3.48 -4.69
CA TYR A 160 -8.21 4.28 -5.78
C TYR A 160 -8.97 4.28 -7.11
N GLY A 161 -9.93 3.36 -7.33
CA GLY A 161 -10.83 3.33 -8.50
C GLY A 161 -10.17 3.02 -9.86
N ASN A 162 -8.86 3.19 -10.00
CA ASN A 162 -8.10 2.87 -11.21
C ASN A 162 -7.14 1.70 -11.02
N TYR A 163 -7.57 0.71 -10.24
CA TYR A 163 -6.79 -0.48 -9.95
C TYR A 163 -6.66 -1.37 -11.20
N TRP A 164 -5.55 -2.10 -11.24
CA TRP A 164 -4.99 -2.64 -12.49
C TRP A 164 -5.62 -3.97 -12.93
N ARG A 165 -6.39 -4.60 -12.05
CA ARG A 165 -7.15 -5.82 -12.32
C ARG A 165 -8.45 -5.83 -11.53
N LYS A 166 -9.39 -6.70 -11.93
CA LYS A 166 -10.52 -7.04 -11.09
C LYS A 166 -10.08 -8.01 -9.97
N PRO A 167 -10.30 -7.70 -8.69
CA PRO A 167 -10.01 -8.63 -7.60
C PRO A 167 -10.91 -9.87 -7.70
N LYS A 168 -10.31 -11.07 -7.80
CA LYS A 168 -11.06 -12.35 -7.85
C LYS A 168 -11.65 -12.74 -6.49
N VAL A 169 -10.95 -12.41 -5.40
CA VAL A 169 -11.32 -12.74 -4.03
C VAL A 169 -11.41 -11.46 -3.21
N TRP A 170 -12.46 -11.34 -2.40
CA TRP A 170 -12.62 -10.22 -1.47
C TRP A 170 -12.21 -10.67 -0.07
N THR A 171 -11.19 -10.03 0.48
CA THR A 171 -10.73 -10.34 1.84
C THR A 171 -11.36 -9.39 2.83
N PHE A 172 -11.84 -9.93 3.95
CA PHE A 172 -12.36 -9.21 5.08
C PHE A 172 -11.64 -9.62 6.35
N ILE A 173 -11.35 -8.65 7.21
CA ILE A 173 -10.67 -8.87 8.48
C ILE A 173 -11.55 -8.34 9.61
N ALA A 174 -11.67 -9.13 10.68
CA ALA A 174 -12.35 -8.70 11.88
C ALA A 174 -11.76 -7.38 12.41
N ASN A 175 -12.62 -6.43 12.78
CA ASN A 175 -12.20 -5.16 13.36
C ASN A 175 -12.53 -5.05 14.86
N ASN A 176 -13.18 -6.07 15.44
CA ASN A 176 -13.40 -6.22 16.88
C ASN A 176 -13.63 -7.70 17.26
N SER A 177 -13.83 -7.98 18.55
CA SER A 177 -14.13 -9.32 19.08
C SER A 177 -15.54 -9.83 18.78
N ARG A 178 -16.46 -8.96 18.34
CA ARG A 178 -17.84 -9.29 17.96
C ARG A 178 -18.03 -9.43 16.46
N ALA A 179 -16.95 -9.55 15.70
CA ALA A 179 -17.00 -9.84 14.28
C ALA A 179 -17.71 -11.18 14.08
N ILE A 180 -19.02 -11.11 13.82
CA ILE A 180 -19.93 -12.26 13.85
C ILE A 180 -20.59 -12.32 12.48
N LEU A 181 -20.25 -13.37 11.72
CA LEU A 181 -21.00 -13.76 10.53
C LEU A 181 -22.12 -14.71 10.94
N LYS A 182 -23.06 -14.20 11.74
CA LYS A 182 -24.39 -14.82 11.88
C LYS A 182 -25.23 -14.32 10.71
N ASP A 183 -25.95 -15.26 10.08
CA ASP A 183 -26.93 -15.01 9.02
C ASP A 183 -26.35 -14.64 7.64
N TYR A 184 -25.10 -14.99 7.32
CA TYR A 184 -24.56 -14.76 5.97
C TYR A 184 -25.25 -15.64 4.90
N GLU A 185 -25.80 -16.81 5.29
CA GLU A 185 -26.61 -17.65 4.37
C GLU A 185 -27.93 -16.96 4.00
N ILE A 186 -28.43 -16.11 4.92
CA ILE A 186 -29.68 -15.35 4.77
C ILE A 186 -29.46 -14.12 3.88
N TYR A 187 -28.26 -13.52 3.89
CA TYR A 187 -27.96 -12.37 3.04
C TYR A 187 -27.46 -12.81 1.66
N ALA A 188 -28.32 -12.65 0.65
CA ALA A 188 -28.01 -12.80 -0.78
C ALA A 188 -27.63 -14.22 -1.28
N GLY A 189 -28.08 -15.28 -0.59
CA GLY A 189 -27.91 -16.67 -1.06
C GLY A 189 -26.45 -17.16 -1.03
N GLY A 190 -25.66 -16.68 -0.06
CA GLY A 190 -24.26 -17.07 0.08
C GLY A 190 -24.06 -18.52 0.51
N THR A 191 -23.07 -19.21 -0.04
CA THR A 191 -22.70 -20.58 0.32
C THR A 191 -21.35 -20.64 1.04
N ILE A 192 -21.27 -21.29 2.20
CA ILE A 192 -19.97 -21.67 2.78
C ILE A 192 -19.42 -22.83 1.99
N PHE A 193 -18.16 -22.71 1.59
CA PHE A 193 -17.38 -23.85 1.10
C PHE A 193 -16.16 -24.17 1.96
N SER A 194 -15.81 -23.34 2.96
CA SER A 194 -14.75 -23.64 3.93
C SER A 194 -14.99 -22.99 5.29
N LYS A 195 -15.25 -23.86 6.27
CA LYS A 195 -15.43 -23.70 7.73
C LYS A 195 -14.18 -23.89 8.59
N GLU A 196 -13.31 -22.90 8.85
CA GLU A 196 -12.20 -23.05 9.81
C GLU A 196 -12.42 -22.19 11.06
N THR A 197 -11.76 -22.54 12.17
CA THR A 197 -11.82 -21.74 13.42
C THR A 197 -11.21 -20.35 13.25
N THR A 198 -10.26 -20.20 12.31
CA THR A 198 -9.52 -18.95 12.09
C THR A 198 -9.99 -18.17 10.86
N LYS A 199 -10.67 -18.87 9.94
CA LYS A 199 -11.00 -18.39 8.60
C LYS A 199 -12.35 -18.92 8.16
N LEU A 200 -13.07 -18.11 7.39
CA LEU A 200 -14.31 -18.51 6.76
C LEU A 200 -14.26 -18.12 5.29
N LYS A 201 -14.61 -19.04 4.39
CA LYS A 201 -14.74 -18.75 2.96
C LYS A 201 -16.17 -18.95 2.49
N VAL A 202 -16.70 -17.92 1.83
CA VAL A 202 -18.09 -17.83 1.36
C VAL A 202 -18.08 -17.46 -0.11
N LYS A 203 -19.07 -17.95 -0.87
CA LYS A 203 -19.33 -17.54 -2.24
C LYS A 203 -20.71 -16.90 -2.33
N VAL A 204 -20.79 -15.66 -2.82
CA VAL A 204 -22.05 -14.92 -3.01
C VAL A 204 -22.11 -14.44 -4.46
N ASN A 205 -23.12 -14.83 -5.23
CA ASN A 205 -23.25 -14.46 -6.65
C ASN A 205 -21.94 -14.65 -7.45
N GLU A 206 -21.34 -15.83 -7.32
CA GLU A 206 -20.05 -16.21 -7.91
C GLU A 206 -18.80 -15.50 -7.37
N GLN A 207 -18.96 -14.48 -6.53
CA GLN A 207 -17.85 -13.77 -5.90
C GLN A 207 -17.36 -14.52 -4.66
N GLU A 208 -16.10 -14.93 -4.67
CA GLU A 208 -15.42 -15.56 -3.54
C GLU A 208 -15.01 -14.52 -2.49
N MET A 209 -15.26 -14.82 -1.22
CA MET A 209 -15.02 -13.93 -0.09
C MET A 209 -14.33 -14.70 1.04
N HIS A 210 -13.25 -14.14 1.56
CA HIS A 210 -12.45 -14.72 2.64
C HIS A 210 -12.50 -13.83 3.86
N PHE A 211 -12.92 -14.38 4.99
CA PHE A 211 -12.99 -13.70 6.27
C PHE A 211 -11.91 -14.25 7.19
N SER A 212 -11.04 -13.37 7.70
CA SER A 212 -10.11 -13.72 8.76
C SER A 212 -10.67 -13.26 10.10
N LEU A 213 -10.86 -14.23 11.01
CA LEU A 213 -11.41 -14.00 12.35
C LEU A 213 -10.31 -13.73 13.38
N VAL A 214 -9.10 -14.23 13.12
CA VAL A 214 -7.94 -14.14 14.03
C VAL A 214 -7.18 -12.83 13.92
N LYS A 215 -7.12 -12.25 12.72
CA LYS A 215 -6.46 -10.96 12.49
C LYS A 215 -7.29 -9.81 13.04
N LEU A 216 -6.62 -8.74 13.49
CA LEU A 216 -7.27 -7.51 13.96
C LEU A 216 -6.53 -6.29 13.41
N ILE A 217 -7.24 -5.43 12.69
CA ILE A 217 -6.74 -4.13 12.27
C ILE A 217 -7.21 -3.09 13.31
N PRO A 218 -6.31 -2.40 14.01
CA PRO A 218 -6.73 -1.37 14.96
C PRO A 218 -7.49 -0.22 14.32
N ASP A 219 -8.50 0.31 15.00
CA ASP A 219 -9.36 1.42 14.50
C ASP A 219 -8.54 2.65 14.06
N LYS A 220 -7.40 2.93 14.72
CA LYS A 220 -6.45 4.01 14.35
C LYS A 220 -6.00 3.92 12.88
N TYR A 221 -5.97 2.72 12.30
CA TYR A 221 -5.51 2.47 10.95
C TYR A 221 -6.64 2.28 9.93
N ILE A 222 -7.90 2.40 10.37
CA ILE A 222 -9.09 2.21 9.54
C ILE A 222 -9.67 3.57 9.14
N LYS A 223 -10.20 3.65 7.92
CA LYS A 223 -11.00 4.77 7.41
C LYS A 223 -12.36 4.24 6.99
N SER A 224 -13.42 4.94 7.36
CA SER A 224 -14.76 4.70 6.79
C SER A 224 -14.85 5.37 5.43
N LYS A 225 -15.27 4.63 4.40
CA LYS A 225 -15.46 5.15 3.04
C LYS A 225 -16.78 4.62 2.47
N LEU A 226 -17.73 5.52 2.22
CA LEU A 226 -19.08 5.24 1.70
C LEU A 226 -19.72 4.01 2.36
N ALA A 227 -19.61 2.85 1.70
CA ALA A 227 -20.27 1.61 2.11
C ALA A 227 -19.44 0.74 3.06
N THR A 228 -18.13 0.95 3.23
CA THR A 228 -17.29 0.00 4.01
C THR A 228 -16.20 0.67 4.84
N LYS A 229 -15.57 -0.11 5.71
CA LYS A 229 -14.33 0.25 6.40
C LYS A 229 -13.15 -0.30 5.59
N ILE A 230 -12.13 0.53 5.37
CA ILE A 230 -10.89 0.16 4.67
C ILE A 230 -9.66 0.58 5.46
N PRO A 231 -8.54 -0.16 5.38
CA PRO A 231 -7.29 0.29 5.96
C PRO A 231 -6.75 1.52 5.24
N ASN A 232 -6.02 2.36 5.97
CA ASN A 232 -5.28 3.46 5.38
C ASN A 232 -4.09 2.94 4.54
N SER A 233 -3.55 3.79 3.67
CA SER A 233 -2.50 3.40 2.73
C SER A 233 -1.17 2.99 3.38
N SER A 234 -0.91 3.39 4.62
CA SER A 234 0.26 2.93 5.38
C SER A 234 0.05 1.49 5.86
N TRP A 235 -1.13 1.17 6.40
CA TRP A 235 -1.47 -0.18 6.80
C TRP A 235 -1.52 -1.15 5.62
N THR A 236 -2.15 -0.74 4.51
CA THR A 236 -2.19 -1.55 3.29
C THR A 236 -0.79 -1.92 2.81
N LEU A 237 0.14 -0.95 2.84
CA LEU A 237 1.52 -1.20 2.44
C LEU A 237 2.23 -2.20 3.37
N ALA A 238 2.13 -2.00 4.69
CA ALA A 238 2.69 -2.93 5.66
C ALA A 238 2.10 -4.33 5.48
N SER A 239 0.77 -4.43 5.37
CA SER A 239 0.07 -5.70 5.19
C SER A 239 0.51 -6.45 3.93
N LEU A 240 0.64 -5.77 2.78
CA LEU A 240 1.19 -6.38 1.55
C LEU A 240 2.64 -6.83 1.72
N THR A 241 3.45 -6.03 2.42
CA THR A 241 4.87 -6.33 2.68
C THR A 241 5.02 -7.64 3.45
N PHE A 242 4.31 -7.75 4.57
CA PHE A 242 4.29 -8.95 5.38
C PHE A 242 3.62 -10.14 4.68
N LYS A 243 2.58 -9.90 3.86
CA LYS A 243 1.96 -10.95 3.06
C LYS A 243 2.96 -11.57 2.10
N LEU A 244 3.81 -10.76 1.46
CA LEU A 244 4.87 -11.26 0.58
C LEU A 244 5.91 -12.08 1.34
N MET A 245 6.32 -11.64 2.52
CA MET A 245 7.23 -12.39 3.39
C MET A 245 6.64 -13.74 3.82
N ASN A 246 5.36 -13.76 4.20
CA ASN A 246 4.70 -15.01 4.57
C ASN A 246 4.46 -15.93 3.36
N THR A 247 4.25 -15.38 2.17
CA THR A 247 4.24 -16.17 0.93
C THR A 247 5.61 -16.76 0.65
N PHE A 248 6.69 -16.02 0.89
CA PHE A 248 8.07 -16.53 0.81
C PHE A 248 8.30 -17.70 1.76
N LEU A 249 7.93 -17.57 3.05
CA LEU A 249 8.09 -18.65 4.02
C LEU A 249 7.37 -19.93 3.57
N LYS A 250 6.13 -19.81 3.08
CA LYS A 250 5.38 -20.95 2.54
C LYS A 250 6.03 -21.55 1.29
N LEU A 251 6.61 -20.72 0.42
CA LEU A 251 7.35 -21.19 -0.76
C LEU A 251 8.65 -21.90 -0.39
N LYS A 252 9.25 -21.65 0.78
CA LYS A 252 10.41 -22.44 1.26
C LYS A 252 10.00 -23.90 1.48
N GLU A 253 8.79 -24.12 2.00
CA GLU A 253 8.22 -25.44 2.28
C GLU A 253 7.64 -26.09 1.00
N ASP A 254 6.88 -25.33 0.21
CA ASP A 254 6.21 -25.80 -1.02
C ASP A 254 6.75 -25.05 -2.26
N LYS A 255 7.96 -25.45 -2.68
CA LYS A 255 8.76 -24.73 -3.70
C LYS A 255 8.12 -24.63 -5.09
N TYR A 256 7.18 -25.51 -5.42
CA TYR A 256 6.61 -25.64 -6.76
C TYR A 256 5.14 -25.25 -6.84
N SER A 257 4.61 -24.62 -5.79
CA SER A 257 3.20 -24.20 -5.74
C SER A 257 2.91 -23.06 -6.71
N GLU A 258 2.29 -23.38 -7.86
CA GLU A 258 1.85 -22.37 -8.83
C GLU A 258 0.92 -21.32 -8.20
N THR A 259 0.08 -21.73 -7.25
CA THR A 259 -0.83 -20.80 -6.55
C THR A 259 -0.09 -19.75 -5.72
N LEU A 260 1.04 -20.12 -5.11
CA LEU A 260 1.90 -19.21 -4.36
C LEU A 260 2.71 -18.33 -5.31
N LEU A 261 3.19 -18.88 -6.44
CA LEU A 261 3.89 -18.12 -7.47
C LEU A 261 3.00 -17.02 -8.08
N ASP A 262 1.76 -17.35 -8.43
CA ASP A 262 0.74 -16.37 -8.84
C ASP A 262 0.44 -15.32 -7.77
N MET A 263 0.55 -15.70 -6.48
CA MET A 263 0.41 -14.76 -5.38
C MET A 263 1.59 -13.80 -5.31
N VAL A 264 2.83 -14.27 -5.51
CA VAL A 264 4.03 -13.42 -5.56
C VAL A 264 3.90 -12.38 -6.66
N GLU A 265 3.52 -12.78 -7.89
CA GLU A 265 3.31 -11.85 -9.01
C GLU A 265 2.30 -10.76 -8.67
N ARG A 266 1.15 -11.17 -8.10
CA ARG A 266 0.09 -10.23 -7.70
C ARG A 266 0.56 -9.28 -6.61
N LEU A 267 1.32 -9.77 -5.64
CA LEU A 267 1.85 -8.94 -4.54
C LEU A 267 2.91 -7.97 -5.05
N PHE A 268 3.75 -8.38 -6.00
CA PHE A 268 4.72 -7.48 -6.64
C PHE A 268 4.01 -6.32 -7.33
N ASN A 269 3.02 -6.64 -8.18
CA ASN A 269 2.23 -5.63 -8.86
C ASN A 269 1.42 -4.75 -7.88
N ASP A 270 0.86 -5.32 -6.82
CA ASP A 270 0.13 -4.57 -5.80
C ASP A 270 1.04 -3.62 -5.02
N LEU A 271 2.26 -4.04 -4.65
CA LEU A 271 3.26 -3.17 -4.03
C LEU A 271 3.69 -2.04 -4.97
N ALA A 272 4.06 -2.36 -6.22
CA ALA A 272 4.44 -1.35 -7.22
C ALA A 272 3.31 -0.33 -7.46
N TYR A 273 2.05 -0.79 -7.47
CA TYR A 273 0.89 0.06 -7.58
C TYR A 273 0.76 1.01 -6.39
N ILE A 274 0.93 0.52 -5.16
CA ILE A 274 0.90 1.35 -3.95
C ILE A 274 2.07 2.35 -3.92
N PHE A 275 3.27 1.95 -4.36
CA PHE A 275 4.41 2.86 -4.49
C PHE A 275 4.16 3.98 -5.50
N ASN A 276 3.35 3.76 -6.53
CA ASN A 276 2.94 4.84 -7.43
C ASN A 276 1.94 5.81 -6.78
N LYS A 277 1.17 5.37 -5.77
CA LYS A 277 0.25 6.24 -5.02
C LYS A 277 0.94 7.09 -3.96
N LYS A 278 2.12 6.67 -3.49
CA LYS A 278 2.94 7.44 -2.53
C LYS A 278 4.07 8.14 -3.28
N ILE A 279 4.17 9.47 -3.17
CA ILE A 279 5.17 10.26 -3.91
C ILE A 279 6.60 9.82 -3.52
N ILE A 280 6.86 9.65 -2.21
CA ILE A 280 8.12 9.12 -1.66
C ILE A 280 7.76 8.28 -0.42
N PHE A 281 8.22 7.03 -0.37
CA PHE A 281 8.13 6.20 0.83
C PHE A 281 9.37 6.40 1.68
N ILE A 282 9.19 6.78 2.95
CA ILE A 282 10.28 6.92 3.93
C ILE A 282 10.01 5.91 5.04
N PRO A 283 10.67 4.73 5.06
CA PRO A 283 10.33 3.64 5.97
C PRO A 283 10.29 4.06 7.45
N LYS A 284 11.23 4.94 7.87
CA LYS A 284 11.29 5.48 9.23
C LYS A 284 9.97 6.13 9.69
N LYS A 285 9.23 6.78 8.79
CA LYS A 285 7.93 7.42 9.09
C LYS A 285 6.77 6.43 9.21
N HIS A 286 7.01 5.15 8.97
CA HIS A 286 6.00 4.11 8.95
C HIS A 286 6.27 2.99 9.96
N LEU A 287 7.37 3.03 10.73
CA LEU A 287 7.76 1.95 11.64
C LEU A 287 6.66 1.57 12.63
N ASP A 288 5.94 2.52 13.23
CA ASP A 288 4.81 2.24 14.12
C ASP A 288 3.73 1.37 13.46
N VAL A 289 3.44 1.64 12.18
CA VAL A 289 2.48 0.85 11.42
C VAL A 289 3.01 -0.56 11.17
N PHE A 290 4.30 -0.71 10.89
CA PHE A 290 4.92 -2.03 10.73
C PHE A 290 4.95 -2.80 12.05
N LYS A 291 5.23 -2.15 13.18
CA LYS A 291 5.16 -2.75 14.53
C LYS A 291 3.76 -3.29 14.80
N SER A 292 2.71 -2.50 14.56
CA SER A 292 1.31 -2.95 14.70
C SER A 292 0.96 -4.05 13.70
N ASN A 293 1.45 -3.97 12.47
CA ASN A 293 1.19 -5.00 11.47
C ASN A 293 1.90 -6.33 11.81
N TYR A 294 3.05 -6.27 12.47
CA TYR A 294 3.74 -7.46 12.97
C TYR A 294 2.89 -8.21 13.99
N ILE A 295 2.27 -7.51 14.95
CA ILE A 295 1.31 -8.10 15.90
C ILE A 295 0.09 -8.70 15.19
N PHE A 296 -0.42 -8.00 14.18
CA PHE A 296 -1.51 -8.50 13.33
C PHE A 296 -1.17 -9.85 12.65
N TRP A 297 0.07 -10.02 12.17
CA TRP A 297 0.52 -11.29 11.59
C TRP A 297 0.90 -12.33 12.62
N PHE A 298 1.39 -11.90 13.79
CA PHE A 298 1.60 -12.78 14.93
C PHE A 298 0.32 -13.50 15.33
N PHE A 299 -0.85 -12.83 15.36
CA PHE A 299 -2.11 -13.53 15.62
C PHE A 299 -2.40 -14.63 14.60
N ASP A 300 -2.24 -14.35 13.31
CA ASP A 300 -2.47 -15.36 12.25
C ASP A 300 -1.54 -16.56 12.41
N SER A 301 -0.28 -16.28 12.69
CA SER A 301 0.77 -17.28 12.88
C SER A 301 0.53 -18.15 14.12
N TYR A 302 0.12 -17.52 15.23
CA TYR A 302 -0.20 -18.20 16.47
C TYR A 302 -1.39 -19.16 16.30
N PHE A 303 -2.52 -18.66 15.78
CA PHE A 303 -3.75 -19.47 15.66
C PHE A 303 -3.73 -20.44 14.47
N SER A 304 -3.03 -20.14 13.38
CA SER A 304 -2.91 -21.04 12.22
C SER A 304 -1.72 -22.00 12.31
N LYS A 305 -0.94 -21.93 13.42
CA LYS A 305 0.31 -22.68 13.61
C LYS A 305 1.36 -22.47 12.51
N SER A 306 1.34 -21.35 11.79
CA SER A 306 2.34 -21.07 10.75
C SER A 306 3.57 -20.35 11.30
N ASP A 307 4.62 -20.29 10.51
CA ASP A 307 5.80 -19.49 10.81
C ASP A 307 5.56 -17.98 10.68
N LEU A 308 6.46 -17.21 11.29
CA LEU A 308 6.49 -15.75 11.27
C LEU A 308 7.89 -15.31 10.84
N PHE A 309 7.97 -14.35 9.92
CA PHE A 309 9.24 -13.90 9.37
C PHE A 309 10.10 -13.22 10.45
N ASN A 310 11.35 -13.67 10.60
CA ASN A 310 12.26 -13.15 11.61
C ASN A 310 13.14 -12.02 11.07
N PHE A 311 12.77 -10.77 11.37
CA PHE A 311 13.57 -9.60 10.97
C PHE A 311 14.91 -9.48 11.72
N CYS A 312 15.04 -10.15 12.87
CA CYS A 312 16.27 -10.15 13.65
C CYS A 312 17.30 -11.16 13.12
N ASN A 313 16.91 -12.05 12.20
CA ASN A 313 17.82 -12.99 11.57
C ASN A 313 18.34 -12.40 10.24
N ASP A 314 19.65 -12.20 10.15
CA ASP A 314 20.30 -11.70 8.93
C ASP A 314 20.22 -12.71 7.79
N GLU A 315 20.31 -14.02 8.07
CA GLU A 315 20.17 -15.08 7.07
C GLU A 315 18.77 -15.06 6.43
N ASP A 316 17.71 -14.95 7.23
CA ASP A 316 16.33 -14.88 6.71
C ASP A 316 16.11 -13.64 5.84
N LYS A 317 16.74 -12.50 6.18
CA LYS A 317 16.69 -11.28 5.38
C LYS A 317 17.44 -11.44 4.06
N ASP A 318 18.62 -12.03 4.08
CA ASP A 318 19.44 -12.24 2.89
C ASP A 318 18.79 -13.25 1.94
N GLU A 319 18.28 -14.36 2.46
CA GLU A 319 17.49 -15.32 1.68
C GLU A 319 16.25 -14.67 1.07
N PHE A 320 15.56 -13.81 1.81
CA PHE A 320 14.40 -13.09 1.28
C PHE A 320 14.79 -12.11 0.16
N LEU A 321 15.92 -11.40 0.29
CA LEU A 321 16.42 -10.52 -0.78
C LEU A 321 16.81 -11.32 -2.03
N GLN A 322 17.44 -12.48 -1.87
CA GLN A 322 17.74 -13.40 -2.98
C GLN A 322 16.46 -13.93 -3.64
N PHE A 323 15.43 -14.24 -2.84
CA PHE A 323 14.11 -14.59 -3.33
C PHE A 323 13.51 -13.46 -4.19
N LEU A 324 13.56 -12.21 -3.72
CA LEU A 324 13.05 -11.07 -4.49
C LEU A 324 13.78 -10.93 -5.84
N ASP A 325 15.11 -11.04 -5.82
CA ASP A 325 15.94 -10.93 -7.02
C ASP A 325 15.61 -12.03 -8.04
N LYS A 326 15.52 -13.28 -7.59
CA LYS A 326 15.12 -14.43 -8.41
C LYS A 326 13.78 -14.21 -9.12
N TYR A 327 12.78 -13.68 -8.40
CA TYR A 327 11.43 -13.52 -8.95
C TYR A 327 11.21 -12.21 -9.70
N LEU A 328 12.04 -11.18 -9.51
CA LEU A 328 11.97 -9.95 -10.32
C LEU A 328 12.28 -10.21 -11.80
N HIS A 329 13.21 -11.11 -12.10
CA HIS A 329 13.48 -11.53 -13.47
C HIS A 329 12.24 -12.14 -14.16
N ARG A 330 11.38 -12.80 -13.38
CA ARG A 330 10.10 -13.37 -13.85
C ARG A 330 9.00 -12.31 -13.94
N PHE A 331 8.92 -11.41 -12.96
CA PHE A 331 7.88 -10.38 -12.84
C PHE A 331 8.44 -9.01 -13.24
N LYS A 332 8.61 -8.85 -14.56
CA LYS A 332 9.10 -7.61 -15.19
C LYS A 332 8.31 -6.39 -14.67
N TYR A 333 8.97 -5.23 -14.66
CA TYR A 333 8.38 -3.92 -14.36
C TYR A 333 8.14 -3.53 -12.88
N CYS A 334 8.69 -4.29 -11.94
CA CYS A 334 8.54 -4.05 -10.50
C CYS A 334 9.89 -3.89 -9.76
N ASN A 335 10.96 -3.49 -10.44
CA ASN A 335 12.31 -3.46 -9.84
C ASN A 335 12.45 -2.53 -8.63
N GLU A 336 11.54 -1.57 -8.42
CA GLU A 336 11.46 -0.72 -7.21
C GLU A 336 11.30 -1.53 -5.90
N ILE A 337 10.85 -2.80 -5.98
CA ILE A 337 10.63 -3.64 -4.80
C ILE A 337 11.92 -3.95 -4.03
N ILE A 338 13.03 -4.32 -4.69
CA ILE A 338 14.31 -4.57 -4.00
C ILE A 338 14.79 -3.37 -3.19
N PRO A 339 14.98 -2.17 -3.78
CA PRO A 339 15.50 -1.03 -3.03
C PRO A 339 14.54 -0.63 -1.89
N TYR A 340 13.23 -0.85 -2.06
CA TYR A 340 12.26 -0.70 -0.98
C TYR A 340 12.56 -1.62 0.21
N PHE A 341 12.74 -2.93 -0.03
CA PHE A 341 13.01 -3.89 1.06
C PHE A 341 14.38 -3.68 1.71
N LYS A 342 15.41 -3.36 0.93
CA LYS A 342 16.73 -2.96 1.48
C LYS A 342 16.60 -1.75 2.41
N SER A 343 15.84 -0.73 1.99
CA SER A 343 15.59 0.46 2.81
C SER A 343 14.78 0.14 4.07
N LEU A 344 13.78 -0.74 3.97
CA LEU A 344 12.98 -1.20 5.11
C LEU A 344 13.83 -1.96 6.14
N PHE A 345 14.65 -2.92 5.70
CA PHE A 345 15.53 -3.68 6.59
C PHE A 345 16.54 -2.78 7.30
N ASN A 346 17.14 -1.83 6.57
CA ASN A 346 18.02 -0.84 7.18
C ASN A 346 17.32 0.04 8.23
N ALA A 347 16.04 0.36 8.03
CA ALA A 347 15.28 1.13 9.01
C ALA A 347 14.92 0.28 10.25
N ILE A 348 14.53 -0.98 10.05
CA ILE A 348 14.19 -1.91 11.14
C ILE A 348 15.41 -2.26 11.98
N ASN A 349 16.56 -2.52 11.36
CA ASN A 349 17.80 -2.84 12.09
C ASN A 349 18.25 -1.71 13.03
N LYS A 350 17.81 -0.47 12.78
CA LYS A 350 18.12 0.72 13.60
C LYS A 350 17.06 1.03 14.66
N ASP A 351 15.99 0.24 14.75
CA ASP A 351 14.88 0.44 15.69
C ASP A 351 14.85 -0.71 16.71
N GLU A 352 15.41 -0.45 17.90
CA GLU A 352 15.51 -1.46 18.97
C GLU A 352 14.15 -1.96 19.44
N GLU A 353 13.15 -1.07 19.53
CA GLU A 353 11.79 -1.47 19.91
C GLU A 353 11.21 -2.49 18.92
N PHE A 354 11.46 -2.33 17.61
CA PHE A 354 11.03 -3.28 16.60
C PHE A 354 11.66 -4.67 16.82
N LYS A 355 12.96 -4.72 17.13
CA LYS A 355 13.67 -5.99 17.41
C LYS A 355 13.06 -6.70 18.61
N ILE A 356 12.83 -5.96 19.71
CA ILE A 356 12.21 -6.50 20.92
C ILE A 356 10.81 -7.07 20.61
N ILE A 357 10.01 -6.37 19.79
CA ILE A 357 8.69 -6.86 19.35
C ILE A 357 8.82 -8.14 18.53
N VAL A 358 9.77 -8.20 17.59
CA VAL A 358 10.01 -9.37 16.73
C VAL A 358 10.38 -10.60 17.55
N GLU A 359 11.38 -10.48 18.42
CA GLU A 359 11.86 -11.54 19.29
C GLU A 359 10.76 -12.04 20.23
N THR A 360 10.01 -11.10 20.82
CA THR A 360 8.88 -11.42 21.71
C THR A 360 7.83 -12.25 20.98
N ALA A 361 7.42 -11.83 19.78
CA ALA A 361 6.41 -12.57 19.03
C ALA A 361 6.90 -13.95 18.61
N ILE A 362 8.16 -14.08 18.17
CA ILE A 362 8.75 -15.36 17.77
C ILE A 362 8.81 -16.32 18.96
N LYS A 363 9.24 -15.84 20.13
CA LYS A 363 9.28 -16.63 21.36
C LYS A 363 7.89 -17.13 21.73
N LEU A 364 6.89 -16.23 21.75
CA LEU A 364 5.51 -16.58 22.09
C LEU A 364 4.89 -17.52 21.05
N ASN A 365 5.24 -17.37 19.77
CA ASN A 365 4.77 -18.26 18.71
C ASN A 365 5.38 -19.67 18.80
N LYS A 366 6.52 -19.85 19.48
CA LYS A 366 7.14 -21.18 19.70
C LYS A 366 6.59 -21.92 20.92
N THR A 367 6.02 -21.22 21.90
CA THR A 367 5.33 -21.85 23.05
C THR A 367 4.04 -22.59 22.63
N SER A 368 3.68 -23.64 23.38
CA SER A 368 2.64 -24.61 23.01
C SER A 368 1.32 -23.95 22.56
N LYS A 369 0.92 -24.26 21.32
CA LYS A 369 -0.15 -23.58 20.58
C LYS A 369 -1.51 -24.25 20.80
N HIS A 370 -2.21 -23.94 21.89
CA HIS A 370 -3.58 -24.43 22.13
C HIS A 370 -4.49 -23.42 22.81
N LEU A 371 -4.77 -22.30 22.12
CA LEU A 371 -5.89 -21.43 22.46
C LEU A 371 -6.89 -21.43 21.31
N ASN A 372 -8.14 -21.81 21.59
CA ASN A 372 -9.26 -21.47 20.72
C ASN A 372 -9.40 -19.96 20.62
N LEU A 373 -9.95 -19.42 19.54
CA LEU A 373 -10.17 -17.97 19.38
C LEU A 373 -10.99 -17.37 20.55
N THR A 374 -11.84 -18.20 21.16
CA THR A 374 -12.58 -17.88 22.37
C THR A 374 -12.24 -18.87 23.48
N LYS A 375 -11.91 -18.37 24.67
CA LYS A 375 -11.76 -19.18 25.89
C LYS A 375 -12.99 -19.00 26.76
N ARG A 376 -13.65 -20.11 27.08
CA ARG A 376 -14.86 -20.16 27.92
C ARG A 376 -14.50 -20.57 29.34
N PHE A 377 -15.09 -19.88 30.30
CA PHE A 377 -14.96 -20.11 31.74
C PHE A 377 -16.26 -20.66 32.30
N ARG A 378 -16.18 -21.35 33.44
CA ARG A 378 -17.37 -21.90 34.11
C ARG A 378 -18.31 -20.79 34.60
N SER A 379 -17.77 -19.67 35.07
CA SER A 379 -18.52 -18.51 35.55
C SER A 379 -17.85 -17.20 35.14
N ILE A 380 -18.59 -16.09 35.29
CA ILE A 380 -18.04 -14.74 35.11
C ILE A 380 -16.94 -14.48 36.14
N ASP A 381 -17.14 -14.86 37.39
CA ASP A 381 -16.14 -14.69 38.45
C ASP A 381 -14.87 -15.49 38.18
N GLY A 382 -15.00 -16.72 37.68
CA GLY A 382 -13.85 -17.54 37.28
C GLY A 382 -13.02 -16.90 36.16
N LYS A 383 -13.68 -16.19 35.23
CA LYS A 383 -12.99 -15.39 34.21
C LYS A 383 -12.28 -14.18 34.83
N ILE A 384 -12.94 -13.44 35.72
CA ILE A 384 -12.37 -12.26 36.37
C ILE A 384 -11.15 -12.65 37.20
N ASN A 385 -11.27 -13.67 38.04
CA ASN A 385 -10.17 -14.19 38.86
C ASN A 385 -9.01 -14.65 37.98
N TYR A 386 -9.27 -15.44 36.93
CA TYR A 386 -8.22 -15.85 36.01
C TYR A 386 -7.46 -14.65 35.41
N MET A 387 -8.19 -13.62 34.96
CA MET A 387 -7.56 -12.42 34.37
C MET A 387 -6.78 -11.60 35.39
N HIS A 388 -7.28 -11.51 36.62
CA HIS A 388 -6.63 -10.82 37.72
C HIS A 388 -5.35 -11.56 38.16
N ASP A 389 -5.43 -12.86 38.40
CA ASP A 389 -4.35 -13.66 38.96
C ASP A 389 -3.19 -13.85 37.98
N ASN A 390 -3.49 -13.99 36.68
CA ASN A 390 -2.46 -14.24 35.66
C ASN A 390 -1.94 -12.95 35.01
N TYR A 391 -2.77 -11.89 34.98
CA TYR A 391 -2.45 -10.65 34.30
C TYR A 391 -2.87 -9.39 35.09
N PRO A 392 -2.34 -9.23 36.32
CA PRO A 392 -2.71 -8.13 37.22
C PRO A 392 -2.22 -6.76 36.72
N GLU A 393 -1.14 -6.74 35.95
CA GLU A 393 -0.47 -5.50 35.55
C GLU A 393 -1.27 -4.71 34.49
N PRO A 394 -1.25 -3.37 34.58
CA PRO A 394 -1.85 -2.53 33.56
C PRO A 394 -1.05 -2.63 32.25
N ILE A 395 -1.75 -2.45 31.13
CA ILE A 395 -1.11 -2.41 29.81
C ILE A 395 -0.43 -1.06 29.66
N THR A 396 0.89 -1.04 29.79
CA THR A 396 1.68 0.20 29.74
C THR A 396 2.17 0.52 28.34
N HIS A 397 2.38 -0.49 27.49
CA HIS A 397 2.96 -0.30 26.17
C HIS A 397 1.95 0.26 25.16
N ASP A 398 2.23 1.44 24.58
CA ASP A 398 1.30 2.17 23.71
C ASP A 398 0.88 1.39 22.46
N LEU A 399 1.81 0.64 21.86
CA LEU A 399 1.50 -0.28 20.78
C LEU A 399 0.41 -1.29 21.17
N ILE A 400 0.52 -1.90 22.35
CA ILE A 400 -0.46 -2.88 22.83
C ILE A 400 -1.77 -2.20 23.18
N LYS A 401 -1.74 -1.00 23.77
CA LYS A 401 -2.95 -0.21 24.04
C LYS A 401 -3.76 0.05 22.77
N ILE A 402 -3.10 0.35 21.65
CA ILE A 402 -3.77 0.56 20.35
C ILE A 402 -4.57 -0.69 19.93
N HIS A 403 -4.01 -1.89 20.10
CA HIS A 403 -4.71 -3.13 19.79
C HIS A 403 -5.79 -3.49 20.83
N MET A 404 -5.58 -3.12 22.09
CA MET A 404 -6.49 -3.43 23.20
C MET A 404 -7.72 -2.53 23.28
N TYR A 405 -7.60 -1.27 22.83
CA TYR A 405 -8.69 -0.30 22.87
C TYR A 405 -9.96 -0.81 22.17
N ASP A 406 -9.79 -1.51 21.05
CA ASP A 406 -10.90 -2.06 20.27
C ASP A 406 -11.59 -3.24 20.99
N PHE A 407 -10.88 -3.91 21.89
CA PHE A 407 -11.45 -4.94 22.77
C PHE A 407 -12.09 -4.35 24.03
N TRP A 408 -11.61 -3.20 24.52
CA TRP A 408 -12.13 -2.55 25.74
C TRP A 408 -13.45 -1.83 25.53
N LYS A 409 -13.68 -1.24 24.34
CA LYS A 409 -14.95 -0.56 24.01
C LYS A 409 -16.17 -1.48 24.08
N GLU A 410 -15.99 -2.79 23.95
CA GLU A 410 -17.09 -3.71 23.67
C GLU A 410 -17.19 -4.88 24.66
N GLY A 411 -17.07 -4.57 25.96
CA GLY A 411 -17.80 -5.22 27.06
C GLY A 411 -17.66 -6.74 27.20
N GLN A 412 -16.88 -7.15 28.20
CA GLN A 412 -16.69 -8.49 28.75
C GLN A 412 -17.96 -9.12 29.39
N LYS A 413 -19.11 -9.08 28.73
CA LYS A 413 -20.41 -9.35 29.38
C LYS A 413 -20.75 -10.83 29.63
N ASN A 414 -19.93 -11.78 29.15
CA ASN A 414 -20.19 -13.22 29.27
C ASN A 414 -19.06 -13.95 30.01
N ASN A 415 -19.21 -15.25 30.27
CA ASN A 415 -18.15 -16.14 30.78
C ASN A 415 -17.11 -16.52 29.72
N GLU A 416 -16.90 -15.68 28.71
CA GLU A 416 -16.00 -15.92 27.58
C GLU A 416 -15.04 -14.75 27.42
N ILE A 417 -13.84 -15.04 26.92
CA ILE A 417 -12.85 -14.03 26.52
C ILE A 417 -12.33 -14.35 25.13
N ASP A 418 -12.10 -13.30 24.34
CA ASP A 418 -11.35 -13.40 23.11
C ASP A 418 -9.88 -13.68 23.44
N SER A 419 -9.35 -14.80 22.96
CA SER A 419 -7.98 -15.24 23.28
C SER A 419 -6.92 -14.27 22.76
N ARG A 420 -7.25 -13.38 21.81
CA ARG A 420 -6.34 -12.30 21.39
C ARG A 420 -6.05 -11.32 22.52
N ILE A 421 -7.01 -11.10 23.43
CA ILE A 421 -6.82 -10.27 24.63
C ILE A 421 -5.76 -10.91 25.54
N ILE A 422 -5.87 -12.23 25.77
CA ILE A 422 -4.88 -12.99 26.55
C ILE A 422 -3.51 -12.88 25.90
N LEU A 423 -3.42 -13.10 24.59
CA LEU A 423 -2.16 -13.01 23.85
C LEU A 423 -1.54 -11.62 23.91
N LEU A 424 -2.33 -10.54 23.81
CA LEU A 424 -1.81 -9.18 23.97
C LEU A 424 -1.30 -8.90 25.38
N LYS A 425 -1.93 -9.49 26.40
CA LYS A 425 -1.46 -9.40 27.79
C LYS A 425 -0.16 -10.19 28.02
N GLU A 426 -0.05 -11.40 27.47
CA GLU A 426 1.20 -12.17 27.45
C GLU A 426 2.31 -11.41 26.74
N PHE A 427 1.99 -10.80 25.60
CA PHE A 427 2.91 -9.96 24.83
C PHE A 427 3.39 -8.77 25.67
N ASN A 428 2.48 -8.05 26.33
CA ASN A 428 2.82 -6.91 27.19
C ASN A 428 3.76 -7.33 28.35
N LYS A 429 3.45 -8.44 29.02
CA LYS A 429 4.27 -9.00 30.11
C LYS A 429 5.68 -9.35 29.63
N ALA A 430 5.79 -9.99 28.46
CA ALA A 430 7.08 -10.33 27.87
C ALA A 430 7.91 -9.07 27.50
N LEU A 431 7.26 -8.02 26.98
CA LEU A 431 7.92 -6.74 26.69
C LEU A 431 8.46 -6.07 27.96
N GLN A 432 7.71 -6.09 29.06
CA GLN A 432 8.13 -5.51 30.34
C GLN A 432 9.33 -6.24 30.94
N ASN A 433 9.31 -7.58 30.91
CA ASN A 433 10.42 -8.40 31.40
C ASN A 433 11.72 -8.16 30.62
N ASN A 434 11.62 -7.97 29.30
CA ASN A 434 12.79 -7.63 28.48
C ASN A 434 13.37 -6.26 28.84
N LYS A 435 12.54 -5.25 29.10
CA LYS A 435 12.99 -3.92 29.55
C LYS A 435 13.69 -3.96 30.91
N MET A 436 13.18 -4.74 31.87
CA MET A 436 13.81 -4.87 33.20
C MET A 436 15.15 -5.60 33.15
N ASN A 437 15.32 -6.55 32.23
CA ASN A 437 16.58 -7.26 32.04
C ASN A 437 17.66 -6.39 31.34
N GLU A 438 17.27 -5.38 30.57
CA GLU A 438 18.20 -4.38 30.02
C GLU A 438 18.61 -3.34 31.06
N SER A 439 17.68 -2.88 31.92
CA SER A 439 18.01 -1.92 32.99
C SER A 439 18.93 -2.48 34.06
N ASN A 440 18.95 -3.80 34.24
CA ASN A 440 19.85 -4.48 35.20
C ASN A 440 21.22 -4.82 34.60
N LYS A 441 21.46 -4.52 33.32
CA LYS A 441 22.73 -4.73 32.61
C LYS A 441 23.48 -3.42 32.31
N ALA A 442 22.85 -2.27 32.52
CA ALA A 442 23.46 -0.94 32.47
C ALA A 442 23.84 -0.51 33.89
#